data_AF-A0A975H921-F1
#
_entry.id   AF-A0A975H921-F1
#
_cell.length_a   1.000
_cell.length_b   1.000
_cell.length_c   1.000
_cell.angle_alpha   90.00
_cell.angle_beta   90.00
_cell.angle_gamma   90.00
#
_symmetry.space_group_name_H-M   'P 1'
#
loop_
_entity.id
_entity.type
_entity.pdbx_description
1 polymer ?
#
loop_
_entity_poly.entity_id
_entity_poly.type
_entity_poly.pdbx_seq_one_letter_code
_entity_poly.pdbx_strand_id
1 'polypeptide(L)'
;MAGKLRRIISTIRNAPDILERLSARMDHAAQQLEDMNRTLQEQGDRLNEANDRLNLANDRQNGADKRLDEAEHALRADNDRLNLANDRQNGTDKRLDEAEHALRADNDRLNLASDRQNGTDKRLDQAENELRSIRTGDWMIRNPELLRVLNREMSIQPTVWGNPDRIRAAKTAAVDSCLFNTNSGTITIGEYSFAGSRVSLLAGSHDPELTGFLRRDAEETEGYDIVIGNGVWMASGCTILGPCTIGDNAVIAAGAVVVPGTEVPANTIFGGVPAKQIGTLAGQEAGEGPGAAVIRALARNRGVLFTDGWSEKAMFPGIVQPGYWLEKETGTILLGCAEWRFLYGVEGGESAAVHISDGKGFEKDIPFTGTGEMAVTFPYESGYESIRVTQAPGSGRLFLSTLPGTCGKGEEET
;
A
#
# COMPACT_ATOMS: atom_id res chain seq x y z
N MET A 1 -51.06 -100.49 -150.06
CA MET A 1 -51.53 -99.22 -150.64
C MET A 1 -52.93 -98.75 -150.17
N ALA A 2 -53.68 -99.44 -149.29
CA ALA A 2 -55.04 -98.97 -148.88
C ALA A 2 -55.19 -98.44 -147.42
N GLY A 3 -54.32 -98.84 -146.48
CA GLY A 3 -54.47 -98.47 -145.05
C GLY A 3 -53.90 -97.11 -144.65
N LYS A 4 -52.82 -96.64 -145.30
CA LYS A 4 -52.16 -95.37 -144.95
C LYS A 4 -52.95 -94.13 -145.40
N LEU A 5 -53.74 -94.20 -146.47
CA LEU A 5 -54.46 -93.03 -147.01
C LEU A 5 -55.68 -92.62 -146.15
N ARG A 6 -56.41 -93.58 -145.56
CA ARG A 6 -57.60 -93.27 -144.74
C ARG A 6 -57.26 -92.51 -143.45
N ARG A 7 -56.10 -92.79 -142.87
CA ARG A 7 -55.65 -92.13 -141.63
C ARG A 7 -55.30 -90.66 -141.85
N ILE A 8 -54.77 -90.32 -143.03
CA ILE A 8 -54.43 -88.93 -143.39
C ILE A 8 -55.71 -88.11 -143.60
N ILE A 9 -56.73 -88.67 -144.25
CA ILE A 9 -57.99 -87.95 -144.53
C ILE A 9 -58.78 -87.66 -143.24
N SER A 10 -58.79 -88.56 -142.24
CA SER A 10 -59.49 -88.28 -140.98
C SER A 10 -58.81 -87.17 -140.15
N THR A 11 -57.48 -87.09 -140.20
CA THR A 11 -56.73 -86.04 -139.49
C THR A 11 -56.92 -84.67 -140.14
N ILE A 12 -56.98 -84.60 -141.48
CA ILE A 12 -57.22 -83.34 -142.21
C ILE A 12 -58.65 -82.84 -141.97
N ARG A 13 -59.66 -83.72 -141.92
CA ARG A 13 -61.06 -83.31 -141.71
C ARG A 13 -61.31 -82.71 -140.31
N ASN A 14 -60.53 -83.11 -139.30
CA ASN A 14 -60.68 -82.65 -137.91
C ASN A 14 -59.73 -81.50 -137.54
N ALA A 15 -58.87 -81.04 -138.46
CA ALA A 15 -57.92 -79.96 -138.21
C ALA A 15 -58.58 -78.61 -137.83
N PRO A 16 -59.72 -78.18 -138.41
CA PRO A 16 -60.35 -76.91 -138.06
C PRO A 16 -60.79 -76.83 -136.59
N ASP A 17 -61.46 -77.87 -136.09
CA ASP A 17 -61.92 -77.97 -134.70
C ASP A 17 -60.77 -77.97 -133.68
N ILE A 18 -59.64 -78.60 -134.04
CA ILE A 18 -58.44 -78.63 -133.20
C ILE A 18 -57.79 -77.24 -133.13
N LEU A 19 -57.74 -76.53 -134.26
CA LEU A 19 -57.17 -75.19 -134.35
C LEU A 19 -58.02 -74.15 -133.64
N GLU A 20 -59.35 -74.25 -133.70
CA GLU A 20 -60.26 -73.33 -133.00
C GLU A 20 -60.17 -73.50 -131.47
N ARG A 21 -60.09 -74.74 -130.97
CA ARG A 21 -59.85 -75.01 -129.54
C ARG A 21 -58.47 -74.56 -129.08
N LEU A 22 -57.45 -74.64 -129.93
CA LEU A 22 -56.11 -74.12 -129.66
C LEU A 22 -56.11 -72.58 -129.62
N SER A 23 -56.83 -71.93 -130.53
CA SER A 23 -57.00 -70.46 -130.55
C SER A 23 -57.68 -69.99 -129.27
N ALA A 24 -58.81 -70.58 -128.88
CA ALA A 24 -59.53 -70.19 -127.66
C ALA A 24 -58.69 -70.39 -126.39
N ARG A 25 -57.85 -71.43 -126.33
CA ARG A 25 -56.90 -71.64 -125.22
C ARG A 25 -55.74 -70.65 -125.24
N MET A 26 -55.27 -70.26 -126.43
CA MET A 26 -54.25 -69.22 -126.58
C MET A 26 -54.78 -67.85 -126.18
N ASP A 27 -56.02 -67.50 -126.56
CA ASP A 27 -56.67 -66.24 -126.18
C ASP A 27 -56.90 -66.18 -124.67
N HIS A 28 -57.36 -67.28 -124.06
CA HIS A 28 -57.48 -67.37 -122.60
C HIS A 28 -56.12 -67.27 -121.89
N ALA A 29 -55.07 -67.89 -122.43
CA ALA A 29 -53.71 -67.75 -121.90
C ALA A 29 -53.17 -66.32 -122.05
N ALA A 30 -53.45 -65.65 -123.16
CA ALA A 30 -53.07 -64.26 -123.38
C ALA A 30 -53.78 -63.32 -122.39
N GLN A 31 -55.09 -63.52 -122.17
CA GLN A 31 -55.85 -62.76 -121.18
C GLN A 31 -55.32 -62.97 -119.75
N GLN A 32 -54.97 -64.23 -119.39
CA GLN A 32 -54.37 -64.54 -118.10
C GLN A 32 -52.98 -63.88 -117.93
N LEU A 33 -52.17 -63.83 -118.98
CA LEU A 33 -50.88 -63.13 -118.96
C LEU A 33 -51.07 -61.61 -118.80
N GLU A 34 -52.07 -61.03 -119.45
CA GLU A 34 -52.38 -59.60 -119.35
C GLU A 34 -52.91 -59.21 -117.96
N ASP A 35 -53.81 -60.01 -117.38
CA ASP A 35 -54.30 -59.83 -116.01
C ASP A 35 -53.18 -60.01 -114.98
N MET A 36 -52.28 -60.96 -115.19
CA MET A 36 -51.10 -61.15 -114.36
C MET A 36 -50.13 -59.97 -114.49
N ASN A 37 -49.94 -59.43 -115.69
CA ASN A 37 -49.11 -58.25 -115.91
C ASN A 37 -49.69 -57.00 -115.23
N ARG A 38 -51.01 -56.79 -115.30
CA ARG A 38 -51.70 -55.72 -114.57
C ARG A 38 -51.52 -55.88 -113.06
N THR A 39 -51.70 -57.09 -112.53
CA THR A 39 -51.51 -57.38 -111.10
C THR A 39 -50.08 -57.11 -110.66
N LEU A 40 -49.08 -57.47 -111.49
CA LEU A 40 -47.67 -57.18 -111.22
C LEU A 40 -47.36 -55.68 -111.22
N GLN A 41 -47.98 -54.90 -112.10
CA GLN A 41 -47.86 -53.44 -112.10
C GLN A 41 -48.46 -52.83 -110.82
N GLU A 42 -49.68 -53.24 -110.43
CA GLU A 42 -50.31 -52.79 -109.18
C GLU A 42 -49.48 -53.17 -107.94
N GLN A 43 -48.87 -54.36 -107.93
CA GLN A 43 -47.94 -54.75 -106.88
C GLN A 43 -46.66 -53.89 -106.88
N GLY A 44 -46.13 -53.54 -108.05
CA GLY A 44 -45.00 -52.63 -108.21
C GLY A 44 -45.30 -51.23 -107.67
N ASP A 45 -46.46 -50.66 -107.99
CA ASP A 45 -46.87 -49.35 -107.52
C ASP A 45 -47.07 -49.34 -106.00
N ARG A 46 -47.69 -50.39 -105.44
CA ARG A 46 -47.83 -50.54 -103.97
C ARG A 46 -46.48 -50.69 -103.27
N LEU A 47 -45.51 -51.35 -103.90
CA LEU A 47 -44.15 -51.45 -103.38
C LEU A 47 -43.44 -50.09 -103.40
N ASN A 48 -43.62 -49.31 -104.47
CA ASN A 48 -43.07 -47.95 -104.55
C ASN A 48 -43.68 -47.04 -103.48
N GLU A 49 -45.00 -47.04 -103.31
CA GLU A 49 -45.67 -46.28 -102.24
C GLU A 49 -45.22 -46.71 -100.84
N ALA A 50 -45.02 -48.02 -100.62
CA ALA A 50 -44.49 -48.53 -99.36
C ALA A 50 -43.05 -48.04 -99.13
N ASN A 51 -42.23 -48.00 -100.18
CA ASN A 51 -40.86 -47.51 -100.12
C ASN A 51 -40.81 -45.99 -99.81
N ASP A 52 -41.69 -45.20 -100.41
CA ASP A 52 -41.79 -43.76 -100.13
C ASP A 52 -42.22 -43.48 -98.67
N ARG A 53 -43.16 -44.28 -98.15
CA ARG A 53 -43.55 -44.20 -96.73
C ARG A 53 -42.40 -44.56 -95.79
N LEU A 54 -41.61 -45.58 -96.15
CA LEU A 54 -40.41 -45.96 -95.40
C LEU A 54 -39.36 -44.85 -95.43
N ASN A 55 -39.14 -44.21 -96.58
CA ASN A 55 -38.22 -43.07 -96.69
C ASN A 55 -38.68 -41.89 -95.82
N LEU A 56 -39.97 -41.53 -95.87
CA LEU A 56 -40.52 -40.47 -95.01
C LEU A 56 -40.42 -40.82 -93.52
N ALA A 57 -40.63 -42.08 -93.15
CA ALA A 57 -40.44 -42.54 -91.77
C ALA A 57 -38.98 -42.44 -91.35
N ASN A 58 -38.05 -42.78 -92.23
CA ASN A 58 -36.61 -42.66 -92.01
C ASN A 58 -36.19 -41.19 -91.82
N ASP A 59 -36.71 -40.27 -92.64
CA ASP A 59 -36.45 -38.83 -92.51
C ASP A 59 -36.97 -38.27 -91.19
N ARG A 60 -38.17 -38.71 -90.75
CA ARG A 60 -38.72 -38.34 -89.43
C ARG A 60 -37.86 -38.88 -88.29
N GLN A 61 -37.36 -40.11 -88.41
CA GLN A 61 -36.47 -40.70 -87.43
C GLN A 61 -35.15 -39.93 -87.36
N ASN A 62 -34.53 -39.61 -88.49
CA ASN A 62 -33.33 -38.78 -88.56
C ASN A 62 -33.54 -37.39 -87.93
N GLY A 63 -34.71 -36.78 -88.15
CA GLY A 63 -35.09 -35.51 -87.52
C GLY A 63 -35.29 -35.63 -86.01
N ALA A 64 -35.83 -36.75 -85.53
CA ALA A 64 -35.96 -37.04 -84.10
C ALA A 64 -34.59 -37.27 -83.45
N ASP A 65 -33.70 -38.02 -84.09
CA ASP A 65 -32.34 -38.28 -83.61
C ASP A 65 -31.54 -36.99 -83.47
N LYS A 66 -31.60 -36.09 -84.46
CA LYS A 66 -30.96 -34.77 -84.37
C LYS A 66 -31.47 -33.95 -83.18
N ARG A 67 -32.79 -33.97 -82.91
CA ARG A 67 -33.37 -33.26 -81.76
C ARG A 67 -32.95 -33.89 -80.43
N LEU A 68 -32.76 -35.21 -80.39
CA LEU A 68 -32.23 -35.91 -79.23
C LEU A 68 -30.78 -35.53 -78.98
N ASP A 69 -29.94 -35.45 -80.02
CA ASP A 69 -28.55 -35.00 -79.91
C ASP A 69 -28.45 -33.56 -79.39
N GLU A 70 -29.29 -32.65 -79.92
CA GLU A 70 -29.37 -31.26 -79.46
C GLU A 70 -29.80 -31.17 -77.98
N ALA A 71 -30.78 -31.99 -77.57
CA ALA A 71 -31.23 -32.06 -76.18
C ALA A 71 -30.16 -32.65 -75.25
N GLU A 72 -29.43 -33.68 -75.69
CA GLU A 72 -28.32 -34.26 -74.93
C GLU A 72 -27.20 -33.23 -74.74
N HIS A 73 -26.85 -32.50 -75.79
CA HIS A 73 -25.85 -31.43 -75.71
C HIS A 73 -26.28 -30.33 -74.73
N ALA A 74 -27.55 -29.92 -74.75
CA ALA A 74 -28.09 -28.94 -73.80
C ALA A 74 -28.02 -29.45 -72.35
N LEU A 75 -28.40 -30.71 -72.11
CA LEU A 75 -28.33 -31.33 -70.78
C LEU A 75 -26.89 -31.42 -70.26
N ARG A 76 -25.92 -31.73 -71.13
CA ARG A 76 -24.49 -31.72 -70.77
C ARG A 76 -24.04 -30.31 -70.37
N ALA A 77 -24.43 -29.29 -71.14
CA ALA A 77 -24.09 -27.90 -70.82
C ALA A 77 -24.72 -27.43 -69.49
N ASP A 78 -25.95 -27.83 -69.19
CA ASP A 78 -26.59 -27.53 -67.90
C ASP A 78 -25.93 -28.30 -66.74
N ASN A 79 -25.50 -29.55 -66.96
CA ASN A 79 -24.72 -30.30 -65.97
C ASN A 79 -23.38 -29.62 -65.65
N ASP A 80 -22.68 -29.11 -66.67
CA ASP A 80 -21.44 -28.34 -66.48
C ASP A 80 -21.67 -27.04 -65.69
N ARG A 81 -22.79 -26.35 -65.94
CA ARG A 81 -23.20 -25.16 -65.16
C ARG A 81 -23.50 -25.50 -63.71
N LEU A 82 -24.17 -26.62 -63.45
CA LEU A 82 -24.44 -27.09 -62.10
C LEU A 82 -23.16 -27.45 -61.36
N ASN A 83 -22.21 -28.12 -62.03
CA ASN A 83 -20.90 -28.42 -61.46
C ASN A 83 -20.15 -27.14 -61.07
N LEU A 84 -20.12 -26.13 -61.97
CA LEU A 84 -19.50 -24.84 -61.66
C LEU A 84 -20.18 -24.11 -60.50
N ALA A 85 -21.52 -24.18 -60.41
CA ALA A 85 -22.25 -23.60 -59.29
C ALA A 85 -21.90 -24.31 -57.97
N ASN A 86 -21.78 -25.63 -58.00
CA ASN A 86 -21.38 -26.43 -56.84
C ASN A 86 -19.95 -26.09 -56.38
N ASP A 87 -19.01 -25.93 -57.30
CA ASP A 87 -17.64 -25.51 -56.99
C ASP A 87 -17.59 -24.12 -56.34
N ARG A 88 -18.42 -23.18 -56.80
CA ARG A 88 -18.55 -21.85 -56.20
C ARG A 88 -19.14 -21.91 -54.79
N GLN A 89 -20.13 -22.77 -54.58
CA GLN A 89 -20.72 -22.98 -53.25
C GLN A 89 -19.68 -23.56 -52.30
N ASN A 90 -18.95 -24.61 -52.72
CA ASN A 90 -17.85 -25.19 -51.93
C ASN A 90 -16.76 -24.15 -51.58
N GLY A 91 -16.44 -23.24 -52.51
CA GLY A 91 -15.51 -22.15 -52.24
C GLY A 91 -16.07 -21.12 -51.24
N THR A 92 -17.38 -20.91 -51.23
CA THR A 92 -18.05 -20.01 -50.28
C THR A 92 -18.11 -20.63 -48.89
N ASP A 93 -18.40 -21.93 -48.78
CA ASP A 93 -18.44 -22.66 -47.52
C ASP A 93 -17.07 -22.65 -46.83
N LYS A 94 -15.98 -22.88 -47.58
CA LYS A 94 -14.61 -22.75 -47.04
C LYS A 94 -14.32 -21.37 -46.46
N ARG A 95 -14.75 -20.31 -47.15
CA ARG A 95 -14.57 -18.93 -46.68
C ARG A 95 -15.41 -18.64 -45.43
N LEU A 96 -16.58 -19.26 -45.32
CA LEU A 96 -17.43 -19.15 -44.14
C LEU A 96 -16.79 -19.84 -42.94
N ASP A 97 -16.23 -21.04 -43.13
CA ASP A 97 -15.50 -21.78 -42.09
C ASP A 97 -14.29 -20.99 -41.58
N GLU A 98 -13.50 -20.40 -42.50
CA GLU A 98 -12.38 -19.53 -42.15
C GLU A 98 -12.82 -18.29 -41.35
N ALA A 99 -13.94 -17.67 -41.74
CA ALA A 99 -14.50 -16.52 -41.03
C ALA A 99 -15.01 -16.91 -39.63
N GLU A 100 -15.66 -18.07 -39.49
CA GLU A 100 -16.12 -18.57 -38.20
C GLU A 100 -14.94 -18.86 -37.27
N HIS A 101 -13.87 -19.48 -37.79
CA HIS A 101 -12.66 -19.72 -37.01
C HIS A 101 -12.01 -18.41 -36.55
N ALA A 102 -11.96 -17.39 -37.40
CA ALA A 102 -11.44 -16.07 -37.03
C ALA A 102 -12.28 -15.41 -35.93
N LEU A 103 -13.62 -15.46 -36.04
CA LEU A 103 -14.53 -14.92 -35.02
C LEU A 103 -14.37 -15.62 -33.67
N ARG A 104 -14.17 -16.95 -33.65
CA ARG A 104 -13.89 -17.69 -32.41
C ARG A 104 -12.57 -17.22 -31.77
N ALA A 105 -11.52 -17.05 -32.57
CA ALA A 105 -10.23 -16.56 -32.07
C ALA A 105 -10.33 -15.14 -31.51
N ASP A 106 -11.12 -14.26 -32.13
CA ASP A 106 -11.36 -12.91 -31.62
C ASP A 106 -12.20 -12.93 -30.32
N ASN A 107 -13.17 -13.83 -30.21
CA ASN A 107 -13.93 -14.02 -28.97
C ASN A 107 -13.02 -14.48 -27.80
N ASP A 108 -12.09 -15.40 -28.07
CA ASP A 108 -11.10 -15.85 -27.06
C ASP A 108 -10.19 -14.70 -26.62
N ARG A 109 -9.78 -13.82 -27.54
CA ARG A 109 -9.00 -12.62 -27.22
C ARG A 109 -9.79 -11.62 -26.36
N LEU A 110 -11.08 -11.44 -26.63
CA LEU A 110 -11.95 -10.58 -25.83
C LEU A 110 -12.12 -11.14 -24.41
N ASN A 111 -12.28 -12.45 -24.27
CA ASN A 111 -12.34 -13.10 -22.95
C ASN A 111 -11.05 -12.87 -22.15
N LEU A 112 -9.89 -13.06 -22.77
CA LEU A 112 -8.60 -12.78 -22.13
C LEU A 112 -8.42 -11.31 -21.74
N ALA A 113 -8.93 -10.38 -22.55
CA ALA A 113 -8.92 -8.95 -22.22
C ALA A 113 -9.82 -8.64 -21.01
N SER A 114 -11.01 -9.24 -20.96
CA SER A 114 -11.94 -9.13 -19.84
C SER A 114 -11.33 -9.66 -18.54
N ASP A 115 -10.66 -10.82 -18.58
CA ASP A 115 -9.98 -11.38 -17.40
C ASP A 115 -8.85 -10.47 -16.89
N ARG A 116 -8.09 -9.85 -17.80
CA ARG A 116 -7.05 -8.87 -17.45
C ARG A 116 -7.65 -7.62 -16.81
N GLN A 117 -8.79 -7.15 -17.32
CA GLN A 117 -9.50 -6.00 -16.75
C GLN A 117 -9.98 -6.32 -15.33
N ASN A 118 -10.61 -7.47 -15.12
CA ASN A 118 -11.05 -7.93 -13.80
C ASN A 118 -9.88 -8.03 -12.80
N GLY A 119 -8.71 -8.47 -13.23
CA GLY A 119 -7.50 -8.48 -12.38
C GLY A 119 -7.00 -7.08 -12.02
N THR A 120 -7.16 -6.12 -12.94
CA THR A 120 -6.79 -4.71 -12.73
C THR A 120 -7.75 -4.03 -11.76
N ASP A 121 -9.05 -4.25 -11.91
CA ASP A 121 -10.08 -3.70 -11.02
C ASP A 121 -9.87 -4.16 -9.57
N LYS A 122 -9.58 -5.45 -9.35
CA LYS A 122 -9.24 -5.96 -8.00
C LYS A 122 -8.02 -5.25 -7.39
N ARG A 123 -7.01 -4.93 -8.20
CA ARG A 123 -5.81 -4.22 -7.73
C ARG A 123 -6.11 -2.75 -7.41
N LEU A 124 -7.00 -2.13 -8.20
CA LEU A 124 -7.46 -0.77 -7.94
C LEU A 124 -8.27 -0.71 -6.65
N ASP A 125 -9.22 -1.62 -6.44
CA ASP A 125 -10.00 -1.72 -5.20
C ASP A 125 -9.09 -1.89 -3.97
N GLN A 126 -8.04 -2.72 -4.09
CA GLN A 126 -7.06 -2.87 -3.02
C GLN A 126 -6.32 -1.55 -2.74
N ALA A 127 -5.82 -0.87 -3.79
CA ALA A 127 -5.11 0.39 -3.65
C ALA A 127 -6.00 1.50 -3.06
N GLU A 128 -7.28 1.56 -3.45
CA GLU A 128 -8.23 2.51 -2.90
C GLU A 128 -8.48 2.28 -1.40
N ASN A 129 -8.58 1.02 -0.98
CA ASN A 129 -8.71 0.67 0.44
C ASN A 129 -7.47 1.06 1.24
N GLU A 130 -6.27 0.82 0.70
CA GLU A 130 -5.01 1.23 1.32
C GLU A 130 -4.93 2.77 1.43
N LEU A 131 -5.25 3.51 0.36
CA LEU A 131 -5.30 4.97 0.36
C LEU A 131 -6.31 5.52 1.36
N ARG A 132 -7.47 4.88 1.50
CA ARG A 132 -8.48 5.24 2.49
C ARG A 132 -7.95 5.08 3.91
N SER A 133 -7.22 4.00 4.19
CA SER A 133 -6.59 3.78 5.51
C SER A 133 -5.52 4.83 5.84
N ILE A 134 -4.81 5.32 4.82
CA ILE A 134 -3.83 6.41 4.95
C ILE A 134 -4.54 7.73 5.25
N ARG A 135 -5.58 8.09 4.47
CA ARG A 135 -6.32 9.36 4.63
C ARG A 135 -7.00 9.51 5.98
N THR A 136 -7.48 8.41 6.57
CA THR A 136 -8.14 8.45 7.89
C THR A 136 -7.16 8.45 9.05
N GLY A 137 -5.85 8.27 8.81
CA GLY A 137 -4.86 8.11 9.87
C GLY A 137 -5.02 6.82 10.69
N ASP A 138 -5.90 5.90 10.26
CA ASP A 138 -6.20 4.66 10.97
C ASP A 138 -4.94 3.77 11.06
N TRP A 139 -4.07 3.85 10.05
CA TRP A 139 -2.77 3.19 10.06
C TRP A 139 -1.85 3.68 11.20
N MET A 140 -1.90 4.97 11.58
CA MET A 140 -1.06 5.50 12.66
C MET A 140 -1.52 4.95 14.01
N ILE A 141 -2.84 4.86 14.21
CA ILE A 141 -3.45 4.39 15.45
C ILE A 141 -3.33 2.87 15.59
N ARG A 142 -3.29 2.12 14.48
CA ARG A 142 -3.18 0.66 14.48
C ARG A 142 -1.76 0.13 14.43
N ASN A 143 -0.75 0.99 14.30
CA ASN A 143 0.66 0.58 14.29
C ASN A 143 1.24 0.65 15.71
N PRO A 144 1.41 -0.49 16.41
CA PRO A 144 1.83 -0.49 17.81
C PRO A 144 3.25 0.05 18.01
N GLU A 145 4.14 -0.16 17.04
CA GLU A 145 5.51 0.34 17.09
C GLU A 145 5.54 1.86 16.90
N LEU A 146 4.76 2.39 15.96
CA LEU A 146 4.64 3.83 15.80
C LEU A 146 4.04 4.48 17.04
N LEU A 147 2.97 3.91 17.61
CA LEU A 147 2.40 4.40 18.86
C LEU A 147 3.40 4.36 20.01
N ARG A 148 4.20 3.28 20.11
CA ARG A 148 5.25 3.16 21.13
C ARG A 148 6.30 4.25 20.97
N VAL A 149 6.77 4.51 19.75
CA VAL A 149 7.73 5.59 19.46
C VAL A 149 7.11 6.95 19.77
N LEU A 150 5.92 7.26 19.25
CA LEU A 150 5.25 8.55 19.49
C LEU A 150 4.99 8.79 20.98
N ASN A 151 4.52 7.77 21.71
CA ASN A 151 4.30 7.88 23.15
C ASN A 151 5.61 8.13 23.90
N ARG A 152 6.70 7.48 23.49
CA ARG A 152 8.03 7.72 24.07
C ARG A 152 8.49 9.14 23.78
N GLU A 153 8.45 9.58 22.52
CA GLU A 153 8.87 10.93 22.11
C GLU A 153 8.05 12.00 22.84
N MET A 154 6.72 11.90 22.86
CA MET A 154 5.88 12.85 23.61
C MET A 154 6.06 12.80 25.13
N SER A 155 6.71 11.77 25.68
CA SER A 155 7.02 11.67 27.10
C SER A 155 8.38 12.27 27.47
N ILE A 156 9.27 12.50 26.49
CA ILE A 156 10.67 12.89 26.74
C ILE A 156 11.14 14.09 25.91
N GLN A 157 10.31 14.61 25.00
CA GLN A 157 10.62 15.77 24.15
C GLN A 157 9.58 16.87 24.34
N PRO A 158 10.02 18.14 24.49
CA PRO A 158 9.09 19.24 24.71
C PRO A 158 8.33 19.53 23.42
N THR A 159 7.04 19.82 23.54
CA THR A 159 6.25 20.31 22.41
C THR A 159 6.25 21.83 22.45
N VAL A 160 6.74 22.49 21.41
CA VAL A 160 6.81 23.96 21.33
C VAL A 160 5.92 24.48 20.21
N TRP A 161 5.01 25.38 20.57
CA TRP A 161 4.20 26.19 19.65
C TRP A 161 4.64 27.65 19.74
N GLY A 162 5.05 28.24 18.62
CA GLY A 162 5.60 29.60 18.58
C GLY A 162 7.12 29.62 18.44
N ASN A 163 7.74 30.74 18.79
CA ASN A 163 9.19 30.92 18.69
C ASN A 163 9.91 30.21 19.86
N PRO A 164 10.76 29.19 19.62
CA PRO A 164 11.52 28.51 20.67
C PRO A 164 12.53 29.41 21.38
N ASP A 165 13.03 30.49 20.76
CA ASP A 165 13.98 31.43 21.37
C ASP A 165 13.37 32.21 22.55
N ARG A 166 12.04 32.18 22.68
CA ARG A 166 11.29 32.73 23.80
C ARG A 166 11.23 31.77 25.01
N ILE A 167 11.84 30.59 24.93
CA ILE A 167 11.99 29.68 26.06
C ILE A 167 13.40 29.83 26.63
N ARG A 168 13.50 30.24 27.89
CA ARG A 168 14.76 30.45 28.61
C ARG A 168 14.76 29.57 29.86
N ALA A 169 15.11 28.30 29.68
CA ALA A 169 15.21 27.35 30.77
C ALA A 169 16.67 27.16 31.21
N ALA A 170 16.89 27.11 32.53
CA ALA A 170 18.18 26.69 33.07
C ALA A 170 18.52 25.26 32.63
N LYS A 171 19.82 24.95 32.44
CA LYS A 171 20.28 23.61 32.06
C LYS A 171 19.91 22.52 33.09
N THR A 172 19.73 22.91 34.34
CA THR A 172 19.35 22.03 35.45
C THR A 172 17.83 21.90 35.60
N ALA A 173 17.03 22.57 34.78
CA ALA A 173 15.58 22.45 34.78
C ALA A 173 15.12 21.20 34.01
N ALA A 174 14.20 20.45 34.60
CA ALA A 174 13.67 19.21 34.04
C ALA A 174 12.25 19.43 33.48
N VAL A 175 12.18 19.95 32.26
CA VAL A 175 10.91 20.40 31.65
C VAL A 175 10.68 19.79 30.25
N ASP A 176 11.42 18.75 29.91
CA ASP A 176 11.41 18.12 28.59
C ASP A 176 10.07 17.45 28.25
N SER A 177 9.17 17.23 29.20
CA SER A 177 7.84 16.67 28.94
C SER A 177 6.72 17.72 28.85
N CYS A 178 7.08 19.01 28.83
CA CYS A 178 6.13 20.11 28.82
C CYS A 178 5.63 20.46 27.42
N LEU A 179 4.41 21.00 27.38
CA LEU A 179 3.88 21.77 26.26
C LEU A 179 4.18 23.26 26.51
N PHE A 180 4.83 23.90 25.56
CA PHE A 180 5.11 25.34 25.56
C PHE A 180 4.31 26.02 24.45
N ASN A 181 3.67 27.15 24.76
CA ASN A 181 3.18 28.10 23.77
C ASN A 181 3.82 29.46 24.05
N THR A 182 4.53 30.03 23.07
CA THR A 182 5.29 31.28 23.19
C THR A 182 4.80 32.40 22.26
N ASN A 183 3.61 32.26 21.67
CA ASN A 183 3.11 33.21 20.66
C ASN A 183 3.02 34.66 21.20
N SER A 184 2.64 34.83 22.47
CA SER A 184 2.38 36.16 23.06
C SER A 184 3.32 36.52 24.22
N GLY A 185 4.33 35.70 24.52
CA GLY A 185 5.23 35.96 25.65
C GLY A 185 6.43 35.02 25.74
N THR A 186 7.36 35.41 26.60
CA THR A 186 8.58 34.66 26.97
C THR A 186 8.31 33.77 28.17
N ILE A 187 8.84 32.55 28.14
CA ILE A 187 8.76 31.60 29.24
C ILE A 187 10.17 31.45 29.82
N THR A 188 10.36 31.88 31.06
CA THR A 188 11.64 31.78 31.78
C THR A 188 11.51 30.77 32.91
N ILE A 189 12.48 29.85 33.03
CA ILE A 189 12.47 28.78 34.02
C ILE A 189 13.81 28.72 34.75
N GLY A 190 13.77 28.89 36.07
CA GLY A 190 14.93 28.87 36.96
C GLY A 190 15.55 27.48 37.15
N GLU A 191 16.66 27.46 37.90
CA GLU A 191 17.44 26.25 38.19
C GLU A 191 16.64 25.25 39.02
N TYR A 192 16.83 23.95 38.76
CA TYR A 192 16.23 22.84 39.51
C TYR A 192 14.69 22.81 39.54
N SER A 193 14.04 23.63 38.72
CA SER A 193 12.60 23.56 38.51
C SER A 193 12.27 22.36 37.62
N PHE A 194 11.20 21.65 37.94
CA PHE A 194 10.86 20.40 37.27
C PHE A 194 9.37 20.20 37.09
N ALA A 195 9.02 19.51 36.02
CA ALA A 195 7.65 19.24 35.63
C ALA A 195 7.33 17.74 35.72
N GLY A 196 6.15 17.44 36.26
CA GLY A 196 5.51 16.15 36.05
C GLY A 196 4.99 16.03 34.60
N SER A 197 4.44 14.86 34.27
CA SER A 197 3.91 14.63 32.93
C SER A 197 2.74 15.57 32.60
N ARG A 198 2.65 15.99 31.33
CA ARG A 198 1.53 16.80 30.79
C ARG A 198 1.37 18.20 31.40
N VAL A 199 2.46 18.81 31.85
CA VAL A 199 2.45 20.23 32.25
C VAL A 199 2.38 21.11 31.01
N SER A 200 1.56 22.16 31.06
CA SER A 200 1.41 23.13 29.96
C SER A 200 1.77 24.53 30.44
N LEU A 201 2.73 25.18 29.78
CA LEU A 201 3.10 26.59 29.99
C LEU A 201 2.67 27.38 28.75
N LEU A 202 1.61 28.17 28.90
CA LEU A 202 0.91 28.79 27.77
C LEU A 202 0.98 30.32 27.89
N ALA A 203 1.97 30.91 27.20
CA ALA A 203 2.13 32.35 27.04
C ALA A 203 1.47 32.87 25.75
N GLY A 204 0.55 32.10 25.13
CA GLY A 204 -0.21 32.52 23.95
C GLY A 204 -1.62 33.00 24.33
N SER A 205 -2.08 34.08 23.71
CA SER A 205 -3.39 34.67 23.95
C SER A 205 -3.97 35.34 22.70
N HIS A 206 -5.27 35.59 22.74
CA HIS A 206 -6.02 36.36 21.75
C HIS A 206 -6.86 37.42 22.45
N ASP A 207 -7.11 38.54 21.77
CA ASP A 207 -8.01 39.57 22.29
C ASP A 207 -9.46 39.04 22.41
N PRO A 208 -10.01 38.93 23.64
CA PRO A 208 -11.37 38.46 23.85
C PRO A 208 -12.44 39.44 23.35
N GLU A 209 -12.13 40.72 23.12
CA GLU A 209 -13.07 41.72 22.59
C GLU A 209 -13.29 41.56 21.08
N LEU A 210 -12.30 41.06 20.33
CA LEU A 210 -12.44 40.68 18.93
C LEU A 210 -13.32 39.44 18.77
N THR A 211 -13.91 39.20 17.59
CA THR A 211 -14.72 37.99 17.31
C THR A 211 -14.41 37.38 15.95
N GLY A 212 -14.73 36.09 15.77
CA GLY A 212 -14.62 35.38 14.50
C GLY A 212 -13.20 35.36 13.93
N PHE A 213 -13.08 35.64 12.63
CA PHE A 213 -11.80 35.70 11.90
C PHE A 213 -10.83 36.69 12.53
N LEU A 214 -11.30 37.84 13.02
CA LEU A 214 -10.45 38.87 13.63
C LEU A 214 -9.76 38.34 14.88
N ARG A 215 -10.50 37.69 15.80
CA ARG A 215 -9.90 37.09 17.00
C ARG A 215 -8.88 36.00 16.62
N ARG A 216 -9.20 35.17 15.63
CA ARG A 216 -8.36 34.04 15.22
C ARG A 216 -7.01 34.48 14.64
N ASP A 217 -7.03 35.50 13.76
CA ASP A 217 -5.85 35.88 12.97
C ASP A 217 -5.11 37.11 13.55
N ALA A 218 -5.68 37.82 14.54
CA ALA A 218 -5.01 38.86 15.31
C ALA A 218 -4.70 38.35 16.73
N GLU A 219 -3.71 37.47 16.83
CA GLU A 219 -3.17 37.03 18.13
C GLU A 219 -2.44 38.18 18.84
N GLU A 220 -2.44 38.13 20.17
CA GLU A 220 -1.59 39.02 20.96
C GLU A 220 -0.12 38.62 20.75
N THR A 221 0.80 39.58 20.62
CA THR A 221 2.19 39.27 20.27
C THR A 221 3.16 39.34 21.45
N GLU A 222 2.78 40.04 22.52
CA GLU A 222 3.61 40.36 23.69
C GLU A 222 2.75 40.52 24.97
N GLY A 223 3.38 40.53 26.15
CA GLY A 223 2.73 40.84 27.44
C GLY A 223 2.22 39.64 28.23
N TYR A 224 2.41 38.41 27.74
CA TYR A 224 1.94 37.18 28.37
C TYR A 224 3.08 36.34 28.97
N ASP A 225 4.14 36.99 29.47
CA ASP A 225 5.33 36.32 29.98
C ASP A 225 5.03 35.41 31.19
N ILE A 226 5.66 34.23 31.21
CA ILE A 226 5.62 33.30 32.34
C ILE A 226 7.00 33.25 32.96
N VAL A 227 7.08 33.57 34.25
CA VAL A 227 8.33 33.52 35.02
C VAL A 227 8.21 32.44 36.09
N ILE A 228 9.02 31.38 35.96
CA ILE A 228 9.14 30.30 36.92
C ILE A 228 10.48 30.45 37.65
N GLY A 229 10.43 30.57 38.97
CA GLY A 229 11.60 30.66 39.85
C GLY A 229 12.41 29.38 39.92
N ASN A 230 13.33 29.32 40.87
CA ASN A 230 14.20 28.16 41.11
C ASN A 230 13.49 27.11 41.98
N GLY A 231 13.76 25.82 41.75
CA GLY A 231 13.25 24.71 42.57
C GLY A 231 11.73 24.54 42.55
N VAL A 232 11.04 25.12 41.57
CA VAL A 232 9.59 25.04 41.44
C VAL A 232 9.19 23.63 41.00
N TRP A 233 8.25 23.03 41.73
CA TRP A 233 7.65 21.75 41.35
C TRP A 233 6.30 21.98 40.67
N MET A 234 6.25 21.75 39.36
CA MET A 234 5.02 21.74 38.57
C MET A 234 4.49 20.30 38.50
N ALA A 235 3.53 19.95 39.34
CA ALA A 235 3.01 18.59 39.39
C ALA A 235 2.15 18.25 38.16
N SER A 236 2.05 16.95 37.87
CA SER A 236 1.50 16.43 36.61
C SER A 236 0.15 17.03 36.25
N GLY A 237 0.01 17.42 34.97
CA GLY A 237 -1.23 17.91 34.40
C GLY A 237 -1.62 19.34 34.80
N CYS A 238 -0.77 20.10 35.49
CA CYS A 238 -1.08 21.50 35.75
C CYS A 238 -0.94 22.35 34.46
N THR A 239 -1.68 23.45 34.41
CA THR A 239 -1.66 24.43 33.31
C THR A 239 -1.33 25.79 33.88
N ILE A 240 -0.36 26.46 33.28
CA ILE A 240 0.13 27.77 33.70
C ILE A 240 -0.10 28.74 32.54
N LEU A 241 -0.97 29.73 32.76
CA LEU A 241 -1.36 30.73 31.76
C LEU A 241 -0.67 32.06 32.05
N GLY A 242 0.01 32.60 31.03
CA GLY A 242 0.63 33.92 31.12
C GLY A 242 -0.38 35.08 31.08
N PRO A 243 0.02 36.29 31.52
CA PRO A 243 1.24 36.55 32.27
C PRO A 243 1.13 36.04 33.71
N CYS A 244 2.19 35.47 34.28
CA CYS A 244 2.23 35.09 35.70
C CYS A 244 3.66 34.90 36.22
N THR A 245 3.82 35.04 37.54
CA THR A 245 5.09 34.79 38.24
C THR A 245 4.92 33.68 39.27
N ILE A 246 5.83 32.72 39.27
CA ILE A 246 5.91 31.65 40.26
C ILE A 246 7.21 31.75 41.02
N GLY A 247 7.14 32.12 42.29
CA GLY A 247 8.29 32.29 43.16
C GLY A 247 9.01 30.98 43.49
N ASP A 248 10.25 31.12 43.95
CA ASP A 248 11.16 30.01 44.22
C ASP A 248 10.56 28.96 45.18
N ASN A 249 10.87 27.69 44.93
CA ASN A 249 10.45 26.52 45.71
C ASN A 249 8.93 26.34 45.83
N ALA A 250 8.14 27.09 45.04
CA ALA A 250 6.69 26.91 45.04
C ALA A 250 6.31 25.55 44.43
N VAL A 251 5.13 25.07 44.82
CA VAL A 251 4.56 23.83 44.30
C VAL A 251 3.23 24.15 43.63
N ILE A 252 3.11 23.81 42.34
CA ILE A 252 1.86 23.86 41.60
C ILE A 252 1.28 22.45 41.59
N ALA A 253 0.19 22.23 42.31
CA ALA A 253 -0.42 20.93 42.50
C ALA A 253 -0.95 20.32 41.19
N ALA A 254 -1.10 19.00 41.18
CA ALA A 254 -1.52 18.26 39.99
C ALA A 254 -2.89 18.76 39.50
N GLY A 255 -3.02 18.96 38.20
CA GLY A 255 -4.25 19.46 37.56
C GLY A 255 -4.63 20.90 37.90
N ALA A 256 -3.78 21.67 38.60
CA ALA A 256 -4.06 23.07 38.93
C ALA A 256 -4.02 23.95 37.67
N VAL A 257 -4.83 25.02 37.64
CA VAL A 257 -4.82 26.02 36.57
C VAL A 257 -4.42 27.38 37.14
N VAL A 258 -3.18 27.78 36.92
CA VAL A 258 -2.69 29.14 37.24
C VAL A 258 -3.20 30.06 36.13
N VAL A 259 -3.98 31.06 36.52
CA VAL A 259 -4.64 31.98 35.59
C VAL A 259 -3.81 33.25 35.35
N PRO A 260 -4.04 33.98 34.25
CA PRO A 260 -3.34 35.24 33.97
C PRO A 260 -3.40 36.22 35.15
N GLY A 261 -2.30 36.89 35.44
CA GLY A 261 -2.12 37.83 36.56
C GLY A 261 -1.86 37.17 37.93
N THR A 262 -1.68 35.84 38.00
CA THR A 262 -1.40 35.17 39.27
C THR A 262 0.05 35.38 39.69
N GLU A 263 0.25 35.87 40.91
CA GLU A 263 1.55 35.95 41.59
C GLU A 263 1.61 34.87 42.69
N VAL A 264 2.40 33.83 42.47
CA VAL A 264 2.59 32.74 43.44
C VAL A 264 3.82 33.06 44.30
N PRO A 265 3.68 33.28 45.62
CA PRO A 265 4.82 33.55 46.48
C PRO A 265 5.74 32.34 46.61
N ALA A 266 7.02 32.60 46.86
CA ALA A 266 8.02 31.57 47.14
C ALA A 266 7.59 30.70 48.34
N ASN A 267 7.99 29.42 48.33
CA ASN A 267 7.70 28.45 49.40
C ASN A 267 6.19 28.29 49.68
N THR A 268 5.33 28.38 48.67
CA THR A 268 3.89 28.13 48.82
C THR A 268 3.43 26.97 47.94
N ILE A 269 2.26 26.41 48.27
CA ILE A 269 1.60 25.39 47.47
C ILE A 269 0.33 25.99 46.88
N PHE A 270 0.18 25.96 45.56
CA PHE A 270 -1.01 26.39 44.85
C PHE A 270 -1.73 25.20 44.20
N GLY A 271 -3.06 25.16 44.29
CA GLY A 271 -3.86 24.09 43.71
C GLY A 271 -5.30 24.49 43.38
N GLY A 272 -5.95 23.71 42.52
CA GLY A 272 -7.34 23.92 42.11
C GLY A 272 -7.51 24.63 40.76
N VAL A 273 -8.76 24.87 40.37
CA VAL A 273 -9.16 25.55 39.13
C VAL A 273 -10.19 26.64 39.47
N PRO A 274 -9.81 27.93 39.52
CA PRO A 274 -8.44 28.45 39.39
C PRO A 274 -7.57 28.06 40.60
N ALA A 275 -6.26 28.05 40.39
CA ALA A 275 -5.29 27.72 41.41
C ALA A 275 -5.28 28.79 42.52
N LYS A 276 -5.29 28.34 43.78
CA LYS A 276 -5.19 29.19 44.96
C LYS A 276 -4.18 28.62 45.92
N GLN A 277 -3.64 29.45 46.81
CA GLN A 277 -2.77 28.96 47.87
C GLN A 277 -3.53 27.97 48.77
N ILE A 278 -2.97 26.78 48.93
CA ILE A 278 -3.49 25.69 49.77
C ILE A 278 -2.50 25.28 50.88
N GLY A 279 -1.29 25.83 50.88
CA GLY A 279 -0.29 25.54 51.89
C GLY A 279 0.96 26.40 51.79
N THR A 280 1.82 26.27 52.79
CA THR A 280 3.14 26.91 52.89
C THR A 280 4.19 25.85 53.19
N LEU A 281 5.39 26.05 52.66
CA LEU A 281 6.56 25.22 52.87
C LEU A 281 7.50 25.95 53.82
N ALA A 282 8.11 25.23 54.75
CA ALA A 282 9.03 25.83 55.73
C ALA A 282 10.37 26.30 55.10
N GLY A 283 10.63 25.98 53.82
CA GLY A 283 11.94 26.16 53.19
C GLY A 283 13.02 25.29 53.84
N GLN A 284 14.24 25.34 53.31
CA GLN A 284 15.43 24.98 54.07
C GLN A 284 16.00 26.27 54.64
N GLU A 285 15.98 26.45 55.97
CA GLU A 285 16.67 27.58 56.59
C GLU A 285 18.19 27.42 56.44
N ALA A 286 18.89 28.51 56.19
CA ALA A 286 20.35 28.57 56.20
C ALA A 286 20.86 28.51 57.66
N GLY A 287 20.81 27.32 58.26
CA GLY A 287 21.32 27.03 59.61
C GLY A 287 22.51 26.05 59.59
N GLU A 288 23.17 25.90 60.75
CA GLU A 288 24.29 24.97 60.95
C GLU A 288 23.81 23.50 60.92
N GLY A 289 23.65 22.95 59.73
CA GLY A 289 23.44 21.52 59.48
C GLY A 289 22.18 21.17 58.69
N PRO A 290 22.09 19.92 58.16
CA PRO A 290 20.98 19.51 57.34
C PRO A 290 19.66 19.43 58.13
N GLY A 291 18.67 20.21 57.71
CA GLY A 291 17.33 20.19 58.31
C GLY A 291 16.65 18.82 58.22
N ALA A 292 15.57 18.62 59.00
CA ALA A 292 14.89 17.33 59.13
C ALA A 292 14.42 16.72 57.78
N ALA A 293 14.08 17.57 56.79
CA ALA A 293 13.72 17.11 55.44
C ALA A 293 14.92 16.50 54.70
N VAL A 294 16.11 17.09 54.85
CA VAL A 294 17.37 16.61 54.28
C VAL A 294 17.77 15.29 54.91
N ILE A 295 17.67 15.17 56.25
CA ILE A 295 17.94 13.90 56.96
C ILE A 295 17.04 12.78 56.43
N ARG A 296 15.74 13.03 56.25
CA ARG A 296 14.82 12.06 55.64
C ARG A 296 15.19 11.75 54.18
N ALA A 297 15.67 12.74 53.42
CA ALA A 297 16.11 12.54 52.04
C ALA A 297 17.38 11.68 51.96
N LEU A 298 18.36 11.93 52.82
CA LEU A 298 19.58 11.11 52.95
C LEU A 298 19.24 9.67 53.30
N ALA A 299 18.35 9.45 54.28
CA ALA A 299 17.90 8.10 54.62
C ALA A 299 17.24 7.37 53.44
N ARG A 300 16.45 8.06 52.62
CA ARG A 300 15.82 7.50 51.41
C ARG A 300 16.81 7.23 50.27
N ASN A 301 17.88 8.01 50.19
CA ASN A 301 18.89 7.92 49.14
C ASN A 301 20.18 7.24 49.60
N ARG A 302 20.11 6.42 50.67
CA ARG A 302 21.24 5.64 51.19
C ARG A 302 22.45 6.51 51.49
N GLY A 303 22.25 7.57 52.28
CA GLY A 303 23.33 8.42 52.76
C GLY A 303 23.84 9.46 51.76
N VAL A 304 23.51 9.36 50.48
CA VAL A 304 23.96 10.28 49.42
C VAL A 304 22.81 11.19 48.97
N LEU A 305 23.05 12.49 48.87
CA LEU A 305 22.11 13.44 48.25
C LEU A 305 22.87 14.41 47.36
N PHE A 306 22.43 14.57 46.11
CA PHE A 306 22.96 15.57 45.18
C PHE A 306 22.27 16.89 45.46
N THR A 307 23.03 17.98 45.64
CA THR A 307 22.47 19.26 46.11
C THR A 307 22.59 20.41 45.11
N ASP A 308 23.74 20.57 44.44
CA ASP A 308 23.95 21.62 43.43
C ASP A 308 24.96 21.16 42.37
N GLY A 309 24.81 21.64 41.13
CA GLY A 309 25.69 21.36 40.00
C GLY A 309 25.26 20.19 39.12
N TRP A 310 24.19 19.48 39.48
CA TRP A 310 23.81 18.21 38.87
C TRP A 310 22.55 18.32 38.00
N SER A 311 22.46 17.47 36.97
CA SER A 311 21.29 17.32 36.10
C SER A 311 20.10 16.67 36.80
N GLU A 312 18.99 16.47 36.09
CA GLU A 312 18.00 15.47 36.49
C GLU A 312 18.61 14.05 36.46
N LYS A 313 18.03 13.17 37.27
CA LYS A 313 18.35 11.75 37.30
C LYS A 313 18.01 11.07 35.96
N ALA A 314 19.02 10.55 35.28
CA ALA A 314 18.87 9.91 33.96
C ALA A 314 19.41 8.47 33.93
N MET A 315 18.87 7.66 33.02
CA MET A 315 19.43 6.35 32.64
C MET A 315 20.40 6.53 31.47
N PHE A 316 21.54 5.86 31.51
CA PHE A 316 22.54 5.93 30.45
C PHE A 316 22.76 4.57 29.77
N PRO A 317 22.93 4.51 28.42
CA PRO A 317 23.25 3.27 27.73
C PRO A 317 24.51 2.62 28.29
N GLY A 318 24.41 1.35 28.70
CA GLY A 318 25.52 0.61 29.31
C GLY A 318 25.62 0.74 30.83
N ILE A 319 24.87 1.66 31.46
CA ILE A 319 24.79 1.80 32.91
C ILE A 319 23.47 1.24 33.42
N VAL A 320 23.54 0.31 34.38
CA VAL A 320 22.39 -0.42 34.92
C VAL A 320 21.62 0.39 35.97
N GLN A 321 22.17 1.51 36.45
CA GLN A 321 21.58 2.37 37.47
C GLN A 321 21.45 3.82 37.02
N PRO A 322 20.35 4.49 37.40
CA PRO A 322 20.17 5.90 37.12
C PRO A 322 21.13 6.75 37.96
N GLY A 323 21.60 7.85 37.37
CA GLY A 323 22.58 8.75 37.98
C GLY A 323 22.41 10.18 37.47
N TYR A 324 23.40 11.02 37.75
CA TYR A 324 23.36 12.46 37.52
C TYR A 324 24.58 12.92 36.74
N TRP A 325 24.37 13.79 35.76
CA TRP A 325 25.44 14.50 35.08
C TRP A 325 25.85 15.73 35.86
N LEU A 326 27.14 16.03 35.86
CA LEU A 326 27.60 17.34 36.26
C LEU A 326 27.30 18.36 35.13
N GLU A 327 26.49 19.36 35.43
CA GLU A 327 26.05 20.42 34.50
C GLU A 327 26.78 21.75 34.72
N LYS A 328 27.37 21.94 35.90
CA LYS A 328 28.19 23.10 36.27
C LYS A 328 29.68 22.70 36.37
N GLU A 329 30.58 23.67 36.51
CA GLU A 329 32.01 23.40 36.77
C GLU A 329 32.22 22.75 38.15
N THR A 330 31.28 22.97 39.07
CA THR A 330 31.31 22.47 40.44
C THR A 330 30.03 21.70 40.76
N GLY A 331 30.16 20.56 41.45
CA GLY A 331 29.04 19.77 41.95
C GLY A 331 29.16 19.53 43.43
N THR A 332 28.06 19.58 44.15
CA THR A 332 28.03 19.34 45.60
C THR A 332 27.10 18.18 45.91
N ILE A 333 27.55 17.29 46.79
CA ILE A 333 26.71 16.24 47.38
C ILE A 333 26.78 16.33 48.89
N LEU A 334 25.75 15.82 49.56
CA LEU A 334 25.77 15.48 50.97
C LEU A 334 25.97 13.98 51.11
N LEU A 335 26.95 13.58 51.91
CA LEU A 335 27.22 12.20 52.27
C LEU A 335 27.19 12.07 53.79
N GLY A 336 26.24 11.30 54.32
CA GLY A 336 26.11 11.12 55.77
C GLY A 336 25.84 12.40 56.55
N CYS A 337 25.43 13.50 55.89
CA CYS A 337 25.33 14.89 56.42
C CYS A 337 26.59 15.75 56.29
N ALA A 338 27.70 15.22 55.77
CA ALA A 338 28.88 16.02 55.40
C ALA A 338 28.74 16.52 53.95
N GLU A 339 29.17 17.76 53.69
CA GLU A 339 29.24 18.32 52.34
C GLU A 339 30.52 17.87 51.63
N TRP A 340 30.37 17.45 50.38
CA TRP A 340 31.48 17.05 49.52
C TRP A 340 31.37 17.80 48.20
N ARG A 341 32.46 18.47 47.82
CA ARG A 341 32.54 19.25 46.59
C ARG A 341 33.37 18.54 45.56
N PHE A 342 32.85 18.55 44.35
CA PHE A 342 33.43 18.03 43.13
C PHE A 342 33.77 19.22 42.25
N LEU A 343 35.04 19.38 41.92
CA LEU A 343 35.49 20.39 40.97
C LEU A 343 35.93 19.66 39.70
N TYR A 344 35.31 20.02 38.58
CA TYR A 344 35.63 19.48 37.27
C TYR A 344 36.29 20.57 36.42
N GLY A 345 37.60 20.46 36.25
CA GLY A 345 38.39 21.35 35.37
C GLY A 345 38.60 20.70 34.01
N VAL A 346 38.33 21.43 32.94
CA VAL A 346 38.77 21.04 31.58
C VAL A 346 40.05 21.82 31.28
N GLU A 347 41.22 21.22 31.52
CA GLU A 347 42.49 21.78 31.03
C GLU A 347 42.78 21.25 29.62
N GLY A 348 42.93 22.16 28.65
CA GLY A 348 43.60 21.85 27.37
C GLY A 348 42.86 20.95 26.36
N GLY A 349 41.61 20.55 26.61
CA GLY A 349 40.81 19.77 25.65
C GLY A 349 40.95 18.25 25.78
N GLU A 350 41.66 17.76 26.80
CA GLU A 350 41.64 16.36 27.24
C GLU A 350 41.24 16.32 28.73
N SER A 351 40.43 15.34 29.14
CA SER A 351 39.83 15.22 30.47
C SER A 351 40.86 15.36 31.61
N ALA A 352 40.81 16.48 32.35
CA ALA A 352 41.60 16.67 33.56
C ALA A 352 40.82 16.21 34.80
N ALA A 353 41.52 15.89 35.88
CA ALA A 353 41.01 15.17 37.05
C ALA A 353 39.75 15.78 37.69
N VAL A 354 38.97 14.94 38.40
CA VAL A 354 37.98 15.46 39.37
C VAL A 354 38.65 15.61 40.71
N HIS A 355 38.67 16.83 41.22
CA HIS A 355 39.09 17.11 42.58
C HIS A 355 37.89 16.97 43.51
N ILE A 356 38.04 16.17 44.56
CA ILE A 356 37.03 15.98 45.59
C ILE A 356 37.55 16.47 46.93
N SER A 357 36.78 17.32 47.60
CA SER A 357 37.12 17.86 48.92
C SER A 357 35.91 17.85 49.86
N ASP A 358 36.16 17.63 51.14
CA ASP A 358 35.19 17.80 52.23
C ASP A 358 35.25 19.20 52.90
N GLY A 359 36.18 20.06 52.44
CA GLY A 359 36.45 21.37 53.02
C GLY A 359 37.00 21.35 54.46
N LYS A 360 37.31 20.17 55.01
CA LYS A 360 37.79 19.94 56.38
C LYS A 360 39.16 19.24 56.43
N GLY A 361 39.79 19.04 55.28
CA GLY A 361 41.17 18.56 55.15
C GLY A 361 41.30 17.26 54.34
N PHE A 362 40.20 16.64 53.94
CA PHE A 362 40.24 15.59 52.94
C PHE A 362 40.23 16.23 51.54
N GLU A 363 41.24 15.89 50.75
CA GLU A 363 41.34 16.23 49.34
C GLU A 363 41.79 14.98 48.57
N LYS A 364 41.14 14.71 47.44
CA LYS A 364 41.47 13.59 46.57
C LYS A 364 41.29 13.98 45.11
N ASP A 365 42.38 13.95 44.37
CA ASP A 365 42.37 14.07 42.92
C ASP A 365 42.15 12.70 42.28
N ILE A 366 41.23 12.65 41.33
CA ILE A 366 40.88 11.45 40.60
C ILE A 366 41.25 11.67 39.13
N PRO A 367 42.38 11.10 38.66
CA PRO A 367 42.78 11.22 37.28
C PRO A 367 41.88 10.36 36.38
N PHE A 368 41.24 10.96 35.38
CA PHE A 368 40.48 10.23 34.36
C PHE A 368 41.40 9.87 33.19
N THR A 369 42.04 8.71 33.27
CA THR A 369 42.84 8.17 32.16
C THR A 369 41.94 7.35 31.22
N GLY A 370 41.06 8.04 30.49
CA GLY A 370 40.19 7.43 29.48
C GLY A 370 38.83 6.91 29.98
N THR A 371 38.09 6.25 29.09
CA THR A 371 36.75 5.69 29.36
C THR A 371 36.84 4.60 30.42
N GLY A 372 36.48 4.92 31.67
CA GLY A 372 36.54 3.97 32.77
C GLY A 372 35.53 4.29 33.87
N GLU A 373 35.05 3.24 34.53
CA GLU A 373 34.29 3.34 35.78
C GLU A 373 35.27 3.33 36.96
N MET A 374 35.02 4.18 37.96
CA MET A 374 35.78 4.16 39.20
C MET A 374 34.85 4.24 40.41
N ALA A 375 35.14 3.47 41.45
CA ALA A 375 34.50 3.61 42.75
C ALA A 375 35.29 4.61 43.60
N VAL A 376 34.64 5.65 44.08
CA VAL A 376 35.21 6.57 45.07
C VAL A 376 34.64 6.20 46.43
N THR A 377 35.52 5.72 47.31
CA THR A 377 35.19 5.42 48.70
C THR A 377 35.40 6.66 49.56
N PHE A 378 34.36 7.04 50.29
CA PHE A 378 34.34 8.20 51.16
C PHE A 378 34.36 7.76 52.62
N PRO A 379 35.33 8.20 53.43
CA PRO A 379 35.33 7.94 54.86
C PRO A 379 34.23 8.76 55.56
N TYR A 380 33.43 8.11 56.42
CA TYR A 380 32.47 8.77 57.31
C TYR A 380 32.54 8.17 58.71
N GLU A 381 32.05 8.89 59.74
CA GLU A 381 32.21 8.54 61.17
C GLU A 381 31.75 7.11 61.54
N SER A 382 30.90 6.47 60.74
CA SER A 382 30.34 5.13 60.98
C SER A 382 30.64 4.08 59.90
N GLY A 383 31.50 4.36 58.93
CA GLY A 383 31.85 3.42 57.84
C GLY A 383 32.29 4.11 56.55
N TYR A 384 32.19 3.40 55.44
CA TYR A 384 32.47 3.94 54.11
C TYR A 384 31.23 3.88 53.21
N GLU A 385 31.00 4.92 52.41
CA GLU A 385 30.09 4.84 51.27
C GLU A 385 30.90 4.97 49.98
N SER A 386 30.50 4.20 48.96
CA SER A 386 31.18 4.21 47.67
C SER A 386 30.23 4.75 46.60
N ILE A 387 30.66 5.79 45.89
CA ILE A 387 29.92 6.33 44.74
C ILE A 387 30.63 5.88 43.47
N ARG A 388 29.85 5.48 42.47
CA ARG A 388 30.40 5.21 41.13
C ARG A 388 30.52 6.51 40.39
N VAL A 389 31.70 6.75 39.86
CA VAL A 389 32.00 7.87 38.99
C VAL A 389 32.39 7.31 37.62
N THR A 390 31.68 7.76 36.59
CA THR A 390 31.87 7.33 35.21
C THR A 390 32.03 8.59 34.35
N GLN A 391 32.99 8.58 33.43
CA GLN A 391 33.12 9.64 32.43
C GLN A 391 32.46 9.20 31.12
N ALA A 392 31.64 10.07 30.52
CA ALA A 392 31.09 9.79 29.20
C ALA A 392 32.21 9.80 28.14
N PRO A 393 32.32 8.74 27.31
CA PRO A 393 33.26 8.71 26.19
C PRO A 393 33.13 9.95 25.30
N GLY A 394 34.26 10.62 25.03
CA GLY A 394 34.35 11.73 24.08
C GLY A 394 33.77 13.09 24.52
N SER A 395 32.98 13.15 25.61
CA SER A 395 32.42 14.42 26.11
C SER A 395 33.15 14.99 27.33
N GLY A 396 33.95 14.18 28.02
CA GLY A 396 34.58 14.56 29.29
C GLY A 396 33.62 14.67 30.49
N ARG A 397 32.31 14.75 30.24
CA ARG A 397 31.29 14.96 31.28
C ARG A 397 31.30 13.86 32.34
N LEU A 398 31.09 14.26 33.58
CA LEU A 398 31.05 13.39 34.75
C LEU A 398 29.64 12.87 35.02
N PHE A 399 29.50 11.56 35.18
CA PHE A 399 28.27 10.88 35.58
C PHE A 399 28.47 10.17 36.92
N LEU A 400 27.61 10.45 37.88
CA LEU A 400 27.63 9.80 39.19
C LEU A 400 26.39 8.94 39.40
N SER A 401 26.59 7.71 39.84
CA SER A 401 25.50 6.83 40.31
C SER A 401 25.86 6.21 41.65
N THR A 402 24.87 6.00 42.52
CA THR A 402 25.09 5.28 43.78
C THR A 402 25.39 3.80 43.51
N LEU A 403 26.24 3.16 44.32
CA LEU A 403 26.49 1.72 44.19
C LEU A 403 25.45 0.90 44.99
N PRO A 404 25.03 -0.27 44.50
CA PRO A 404 24.19 -1.17 45.28
C PRO A 404 25.04 -1.85 46.37
N GLY A 405 24.78 -1.52 47.64
CA GLY A 405 25.11 -2.42 48.77
C GLY A 405 26.43 -2.20 49.53
N THR A 406 27.13 -1.09 49.38
CA THR A 406 28.44 -0.90 50.06
C THR A 406 28.37 -0.22 51.43
N CYS A 407 27.25 -0.28 52.14
CA CYS A 407 27.23 0.16 53.55
C CYS A 407 27.89 -0.93 54.41
N GLY A 408 29.21 -1.06 54.30
CA GLY A 408 30.03 -1.96 55.11
C GLY A 408 30.38 -1.27 56.42
N LYS A 409 30.12 -1.94 57.55
CA LYS A 409 30.85 -1.64 58.79
C LYS A 409 32.32 -1.98 58.51
N GLY A 410 33.22 -1.04 58.77
CA GLY A 410 34.63 -1.14 58.39
C GLY A 410 35.24 -2.49 58.77
N GLU A 411 35.72 -3.22 57.77
CA GLU A 411 36.87 -4.08 57.94
C GLU A 411 38.06 -3.29 57.41
N GLU A 412 39.01 -2.99 58.31
CA GLU A 412 40.31 -2.43 57.96
C GLU A 412 41.03 -3.43 57.03
N GLU A 413 41.23 -3.07 55.77
CA GLU A 413 42.28 -3.70 54.96
C GLU A 413 43.61 -2.99 55.27
N THR A 414 44.45 -3.71 56.02
CA THR A 414 45.90 -3.51 56.20
C THR A 414 46.69 -3.57 54.92
#